data_AF-A0A4P9ZE35-F1
#
_entry.id   AF-A0A4P9ZE35-F1
#
_cell.length_a   1.000
_cell.length_b   1.000
_cell.length_c   1.000
_cell.angle_alpha   90.00
_cell.angle_beta   90.00
_cell.angle_gamma   90.00
#
_symmetry.space_group_name_H-M   'P 1'
#
loop_
_entity.id
_entity.type
_entity.pdbx_description
1 polymer ?
#
loop_
_entity_poly.entity_id
_entity_poly.type
_entity_poly.pdbx_seq_one_letter_code
_entity_poly.pdbx_strand_id
1 'polypeptide(L)'
;LPKLPEDIKGVDTSVYIPLNRKIGLKSCPTLLQTRFFALKYLPLNYDLCAARKSNIAYTFTNFQVSVLNSQSLAKQFSSYKGKYRHLPFFLTQPSPMGTAVTRSNYRKLVKRLLHDALLQTVSDNDVAKVSGVFVFRFQAVPTTEEEIQLVKNDLIRAVQKVYSDTAYQKSLQSFVHSQNSKAQLDGVRKNVQRENTIDAHKVPGYVPKLPYL
;
A
#
# COMPACT_ATOMS: atom_id res chain seq x y z
N LEU A 1 -19.03 -1.87 1.96
CA LEU A 1 -17.57 -2.20 1.92
C LEU A 1 -17.20 -2.94 0.62
N PRO A 2 -15.91 -3.15 0.27
CA PRO A 2 -15.55 -4.08 -0.81
C PRO A 2 -16.11 -5.48 -0.52
N LYS A 3 -16.81 -6.08 -1.47
CA LYS A 3 -17.41 -7.43 -1.30
C LYS A 3 -16.34 -8.50 -1.44
N LEU A 4 -15.44 -8.32 -2.40
CA LEU A 4 -14.33 -9.20 -2.69
C LEU A 4 -12.99 -8.48 -2.49
N PRO A 5 -11.89 -9.19 -2.17
CA PRO A 5 -10.55 -8.62 -2.14
C PRO A 5 -10.19 -7.93 -3.47
N GLU A 6 -10.66 -8.46 -4.59
CA GLU A 6 -10.43 -7.93 -5.94
C GLU A 6 -11.05 -6.54 -6.15
N ASP A 7 -12.06 -6.16 -5.35
CA ASP A 7 -12.70 -4.84 -5.41
C ASP A 7 -11.77 -3.73 -4.90
N ILE A 8 -10.75 -4.08 -4.11
CA ILE A 8 -9.69 -3.15 -3.71
C ILE A 8 -8.74 -2.95 -4.90
N LYS A 9 -8.97 -1.89 -5.68
CA LYS A 9 -8.18 -1.53 -6.86
C LYS A 9 -6.99 -0.65 -6.51
N GLY A 10 -6.17 -0.39 -7.53
CA GLY A 10 -5.01 0.48 -7.43
C GLY A 10 -5.34 1.97 -7.53
N VAL A 11 -4.29 2.75 -7.75
CA VAL A 11 -4.39 4.13 -8.21
C VAL A 11 -3.98 4.21 -9.69
N ASP A 12 -4.34 5.32 -10.34
CA ASP A 12 -3.90 5.59 -11.69
C ASP A 12 -2.37 5.65 -11.84
N THR A 13 -1.87 5.27 -13.01
CA THR A 13 -0.44 5.20 -13.28
C THR A 13 0.27 6.54 -13.16
N SER A 14 -0.43 7.63 -13.47
CA SER A 14 0.08 9.01 -13.36
C SER A 14 0.52 9.39 -11.93
N VAL A 15 0.00 8.70 -10.91
CA VAL A 15 0.28 8.98 -9.50
C VAL A 15 1.56 8.30 -8.98
N TYR A 16 2.08 7.28 -9.67
CA TYR A 16 3.31 6.61 -9.23
C TYR A 16 4.54 7.51 -9.28
N ILE A 17 4.65 8.44 -10.24
CA ILE A 17 5.79 9.37 -10.32
C ILE A 17 5.83 10.32 -9.10
N PRO A 18 4.74 11.05 -8.76
CA PRO A 18 4.66 11.84 -7.52
C PRO A 18 4.89 11.02 -6.24
N LEU A 19 4.27 9.83 -6.14
CA LEU A 19 4.43 8.95 -4.98
C LEU A 19 5.89 8.51 -4.81
N ASN A 20 6.57 8.15 -5.90
CA ASN A 20 7.97 7.73 -5.88
C ASN A 20 8.92 8.89 -5.54
N ARG A 21 8.62 10.11 -5.99
CA ARG A 21 9.33 11.34 -5.60
C ARG A 21 9.05 11.76 -4.16
N LYS A 22 8.17 11.03 -3.44
CA LYS A 22 7.74 11.28 -2.06
C LYS A 22 7.19 12.69 -1.86
N ILE A 23 6.65 13.30 -2.91
CA ILE A 23 6.04 14.62 -2.85
C ILE A 23 4.82 14.49 -1.91
N GLY A 24 4.80 15.28 -0.83
CA GLY A 24 3.78 15.22 0.22
C GLY A 24 3.81 13.98 1.14
N LEU A 25 4.30 12.83 0.68
CA LEU A 25 4.32 11.60 1.49
C LEU A 25 5.30 11.63 2.67
N LYS A 26 6.37 12.45 2.63
CA LYS A 26 7.33 12.51 3.74
C LYS A 26 6.69 13.02 5.03
N SER A 27 5.89 14.08 4.94
CA SER A 27 5.19 14.69 6.08
C SER A 27 3.86 14.00 6.43
N CYS A 28 3.42 13.02 5.64
CA CYS A 28 2.21 12.23 5.94
C CYS A 28 2.42 11.41 7.23
N PRO A 29 1.51 11.50 8.22
CA PRO A 29 1.55 10.69 9.42
C PRO A 29 1.62 9.20 9.09
N THR A 30 2.52 8.47 9.76
CA THR A 30 2.64 7.02 9.60
C THR A 30 1.47 6.36 10.33
N LEU A 31 0.71 5.53 9.60
CA LEU A 31 -0.41 4.79 10.19
C LEU A 31 0.14 3.69 11.11
N LEU A 32 1.02 2.87 10.54
CA LEU A 32 1.66 1.74 11.19
C LEU A 32 3.03 1.48 10.59
N GLN A 33 3.99 1.05 11.41
CA GLN A 33 5.29 0.57 10.95
C GLN A 33 5.62 -0.73 11.67
N THR A 34 5.84 -1.79 10.89
CA THR A 34 6.14 -3.14 11.37
C THR A 34 7.42 -3.62 10.72
N ARG A 35 7.88 -4.84 11.05
CA ARG A 35 9.02 -5.46 10.36
C ARG A 35 8.74 -5.80 8.89
N PHE A 36 7.46 -5.96 8.52
CA PHE A 36 7.08 -6.38 7.18
C PHE A 36 6.77 -5.20 6.26
N PHE A 37 6.20 -4.13 6.81
CA PHE A 37 5.83 -2.95 6.03
C PHE A 37 5.71 -1.68 6.86
N ALA A 38 5.87 -0.55 6.19
CA ALA A 38 5.36 0.72 6.65
C ALA A 38 4.09 1.06 5.87
N LEU A 39 3.06 1.47 6.60
CA LEU A 39 1.76 1.82 6.05
C LEU A 39 1.45 3.29 6.33
N LYS A 40 1.05 3.99 5.27
CA LYS A 40 0.46 5.32 5.36
C LYS A 40 -0.93 5.28 4.76
N TYR A 41 -1.79 6.17 5.22
CA TYR A 41 -3.15 6.31 4.72
C TYR A 41 -3.36 7.72 4.19
N LEU A 42 -3.94 7.82 3.01
CA LEU A 42 -4.34 9.06 2.39
C LEU A 42 -5.88 9.08 2.37
N PRO A 43 -6.53 10.00 3.09
CA PRO A 43 -7.99 10.02 3.20
C PRO A 43 -8.64 10.52 1.91
N LEU A 44 -9.93 10.22 1.74
CA LEU A 44 -10.80 10.63 0.63
C LEU A 44 -10.59 12.09 0.15
N ASN A 45 -10.43 13.02 1.08
CA ASN A 45 -10.30 14.46 0.83
C ASN A 45 -8.88 14.89 0.38
N TYR A 46 -7.93 13.98 0.28
CA TYR A 46 -6.59 14.29 -0.24
C TYR A 46 -6.58 14.26 -1.78
N ASP A 47 -5.90 15.22 -2.41
CA ASP A 47 -5.93 15.37 -3.88
C ASP A 47 -5.49 14.13 -4.66
N LEU A 48 -4.46 13.41 -4.19
CA LEU A 48 -4.01 12.19 -4.87
C LEU A 48 -5.05 11.06 -4.80
N CYS A 49 -6.01 11.13 -3.88
CA CYS A 49 -7.09 10.16 -3.78
C CYS A 49 -8.11 10.32 -4.91
N ALA A 50 -8.08 11.39 -5.72
CA ALA A 50 -8.88 11.50 -6.93
C ALA A 50 -8.48 10.47 -8.00
N ALA A 51 -7.27 9.92 -7.91
CA ALA A 51 -6.75 8.90 -8.84
C ALA A 51 -7.08 7.46 -8.41
N ARG A 52 -7.90 7.28 -7.37
CA ARG A 52 -8.28 5.96 -6.90
C ARG A 52 -9.22 5.29 -7.89
N LYS A 53 -9.01 3.99 -8.13
CA LYS A 53 -9.88 3.17 -8.98
C LYS A 53 -11.02 2.49 -8.21
N SER A 54 -11.05 2.66 -6.89
CA SER A 54 -12.06 2.13 -5.97
C SER A 54 -12.14 3.02 -4.72
N ASN A 55 -13.25 2.99 -3.98
CA ASN A 55 -13.44 3.79 -2.75
C ASN A 55 -12.32 3.57 -1.73
N ILE A 56 -11.92 2.31 -1.59
CA ILE A 56 -10.73 1.91 -0.84
C ILE A 56 -9.73 1.42 -1.87
N ALA A 57 -8.64 2.16 -2.03
CA ALA A 57 -7.58 1.82 -2.96
C ALA A 57 -6.30 1.42 -2.24
N TYR A 58 -5.50 0.65 -2.94
CA TYR A 58 -4.25 0.09 -2.46
C TYR A 58 -3.12 0.46 -3.42
N THR A 59 -2.05 1.03 -2.89
CA THR A 59 -0.83 1.28 -3.66
C THR A 59 0.39 0.85 -2.88
N PHE A 60 1.49 0.61 -3.58
CA PHE A 60 2.75 0.21 -2.98
C PHE A 60 3.90 0.92 -3.67
N THR A 61 4.99 1.08 -2.92
CA THR A 61 6.27 1.52 -3.47
C THR A 61 7.16 0.30 -3.68
N ASN A 62 7.66 0.13 -4.91
CA ASN A 62 8.62 -0.91 -5.25
C ASN A 62 10.02 -0.47 -4.79
N PHE A 63 10.33 -0.62 -3.50
CA PHE A 63 11.72 -0.66 -3.07
C PHE A 63 12.19 -2.11 -3.10
N GLN A 64 13.44 -2.34 -3.49
CA GLN A 64 14.07 -3.64 -3.36
C GLN A 64 14.05 -4.03 -1.88
N VAL A 65 13.21 -5.03 -1.56
CA VAL A 65 13.27 -5.75 -0.30
C VAL A 65 14.64 -6.41 -0.22
N SER A 66 15.30 -6.34 0.94
CA SER A 66 16.61 -6.95 1.13
C SER A 66 16.55 -8.44 0.76
N VAL A 67 17.66 -8.95 0.22
CA VAL A 67 17.77 -10.37 -0.19
C VAL A 67 17.46 -11.30 0.97
N LEU A 68 17.85 -10.90 2.17
CA LEU A 68 17.58 -11.60 3.42
C LEU A 68 16.74 -10.71 4.34
N ASN A 69 15.89 -11.32 5.17
CA ASN A 69 15.10 -10.59 6.17
C ASN A 69 15.97 -9.86 7.20
N SER A 70 17.19 -10.36 7.46
CA SER A 70 18.18 -9.69 8.30
C SER A 70 19.10 -8.78 7.47
N GLN A 71 19.12 -7.50 7.81
CA GLN A 71 19.92 -6.51 7.09
C GLN A 71 21.42 -6.66 7.37
N SER A 72 21.81 -7.12 8.56
CA SER A 72 23.21 -7.41 8.88
C SER A 72 23.73 -8.60 8.06
N LEU A 73 22.95 -9.68 7.99
CA LEU A 73 23.28 -10.83 7.16
C LEU A 73 23.32 -10.46 5.68
N ALA A 74 22.35 -9.67 5.18
CA ALA A 74 22.36 -9.21 3.79
C ALA A 74 23.63 -8.43 3.45
N LYS A 75 24.10 -7.55 4.36
CA LYS A 75 25.37 -6.83 4.19
C LYS A 75 26.55 -7.79 4.15
N GLN A 76 26.67 -8.67 5.14
CA GLN A 76 27.74 -9.67 5.21
C GLN A 76 27.79 -10.54 3.95
N PHE A 77 26.62 -10.98 3.50
CA PHE A 77 26.44 -11.77 2.28
C PHE A 77 26.92 -11.03 1.04
N SER A 78 26.52 -9.76 0.88
CA SER A 78 26.95 -8.92 -0.24
C SER A 78 28.45 -8.59 -0.22
N SER A 79 29.05 -8.51 0.97
CA SER A 79 30.47 -8.20 1.16
C SER A 79 31.39 -9.42 1.12
N TYR A 80 30.85 -10.65 1.08
CA TYR A 80 31.63 -11.87 1.15
C TYR A 80 32.54 -12.02 -0.09
N LYS A 81 33.85 -12.06 0.15
CA LYS A 81 34.90 -12.24 -0.89
C LYS A 81 35.69 -13.54 -0.72
N GLY A 82 35.21 -14.49 0.08
CA GLY A 82 35.93 -15.73 0.40
C GLY A 82 35.82 -16.82 -0.67
N LYS A 83 36.35 -18.00 -0.34
CA LYS A 83 36.46 -19.19 -1.21
C LYS A 83 35.14 -19.55 -1.90
N TYR A 84 34.00 -19.37 -1.25
CA TYR A 84 32.69 -19.81 -1.74
C TYR A 84 31.93 -18.76 -2.58
N ARG A 85 32.55 -17.61 -2.92
CA ARG A 85 31.85 -16.51 -3.63
C ARG A 85 31.31 -16.92 -5.01
N HIS A 86 31.96 -17.89 -5.65
CA HIS A 86 31.56 -18.40 -6.97
C HIS A 86 30.32 -19.31 -6.92
N LEU A 87 29.85 -19.72 -5.74
CA LEU A 87 28.67 -20.56 -5.64
C LEU A 87 27.42 -19.81 -6.12
N PRO A 88 26.50 -20.48 -6.84
CA PRO A 88 25.27 -19.85 -7.37
C PRO A 88 24.45 -19.11 -6.32
N PHE A 89 24.47 -19.58 -5.07
CA PHE A 89 23.81 -18.93 -3.94
C PHE A 89 24.26 -17.48 -3.72
N PHE A 90 25.56 -17.18 -3.83
CA PHE A 90 26.11 -15.83 -3.69
C PHE A 90 25.93 -14.99 -4.96
N LEU A 91 25.85 -15.63 -6.13
CA LEU A 91 25.71 -14.98 -7.43
C LEU A 91 24.26 -14.57 -7.75
N THR A 92 23.29 -15.42 -7.41
CA THR A 92 21.89 -15.25 -7.82
C THR A 92 21.08 -14.32 -6.91
N GLN A 93 21.54 -14.07 -5.68
CA GLN A 93 20.93 -13.19 -4.67
C GLN A 93 19.38 -13.15 -4.75
N PRO A 94 18.69 -14.31 -4.62
CA PRO A 94 17.26 -14.37 -4.83
C PRO A 94 16.54 -13.54 -3.77
N SER A 95 15.98 -12.40 -4.17
CA SER A 95 15.13 -11.59 -3.30
C SER A 95 13.73 -12.21 -3.24
N PRO A 96 13.05 -12.20 -2.08
CA PRO A 96 11.66 -12.65 -1.96
C PRO A 96 10.72 -11.93 -2.93
N MET A 97 11.07 -10.70 -3.33
CA MET A 97 10.34 -9.90 -4.34
C MET A 97 11.09 -9.76 -5.67
N GLY A 98 12.09 -10.60 -5.92
CA GLY A 98 12.90 -10.56 -7.14
C GLY A 98 12.10 -10.93 -8.39
N THR A 99 11.15 -11.86 -8.28
CA THR A 99 10.34 -12.29 -9.43
C THR A 99 9.03 -11.51 -9.54
N ALA A 100 8.46 -11.45 -10.75
CA ALA A 100 7.11 -10.88 -10.94
C ALA A 100 6.03 -11.72 -10.23
N VAL A 101 6.19 -13.05 -10.22
CA VAL A 101 5.25 -13.99 -9.61
C VAL A 101 5.19 -13.80 -8.10
N THR A 102 6.34 -13.79 -7.42
CA THR A 102 6.37 -13.63 -5.95
C THR A 102 5.84 -12.27 -5.51
N ARG A 103 6.14 -11.19 -6.24
CA ARG A 103 5.54 -9.86 -6.03
C ARG A 103 4.02 -9.89 -6.19
N SER A 104 3.51 -10.56 -7.21
CA SER A 104 2.07 -10.67 -7.46
C SER A 104 1.38 -11.43 -6.32
N ASN A 105 1.93 -12.58 -5.93
CA ASN A 105 1.38 -13.42 -4.87
C ASN A 105 1.35 -12.68 -3.53
N TYR A 106 2.43 -11.99 -3.16
CA TYR A 106 2.45 -11.24 -1.90
C TYR A 106 1.47 -10.07 -1.90
N ARG A 107 1.34 -9.34 -3.01
CA ARG A 107 0.34 -8.27 -3.12
C ARG A 107 -1.09 -8.81 -3.01
N LYS A 108 -1.37 -9.99 -3.59
CA LYS A 108 -2.66 -10.67 -3.43
C LYS A 108 -2.91 -11.04 -1.97
N LEU A 109 -1.91 -11.59 -1.28
CA LEU A 109 -2.00 -11.91 0.14
C LEU A 109 -2.33 -10.68 0.99
N VAL A 110 -1.53 -9.62 0.89
CA VAL A 110 -1.74 -8.37 1.65
C VAL A 110 -3.10 -7.76 1.35
N LYS A 111 -3.56 -7.81 0.09
CA LYS A 111 -4.88 -7.32 -0.30
C LYS A 111 -6.02 -8.12 0.34
N ARG A 112 -5.91 -9.45 0.39
CA ARG A 112 -6.87 -10.32 1.10
C ARG A 112 -6.90 -10.00 2.58
N LEU A 113 -5.74 -9.91 3.23
CA LEU A 113 -5.66 -9.59 4.65
C LEU A 113 -6.21 -8.19 4.98
N LEU A 114 -6.01 -7.21 4.09
CA LEU A 114 -6.59 -5.88 4.23
C LEU A 114 -8.12 -5.91 4.08
N HIS A 115 -8.63 -6.69 3.12
CA HIS A 115 -10.07 -6.90 2.94
C HIS A 115 -10.70 -7.52 4.20
N ASP A 116 -10.11 -8.59 4.73
CA ASP A 116 -10.57 -9.23 5.97
C ASP A 116 -10.57 -8.23 7.15
N ALA A 117 -9.50 -7.45 7.28
CA ALA A 117 -9.38 -6.43 8.34
C ALA A 117 -10.47 -5.35 8.24
N LEU A 118 -10.83 -4.94 7.02
CA LEU A 118 -11.91 -3.97 6.78
C LEU A 118 -13.27 -4.54 7.16
N LEU A 119 -13.57 -5.78 6.75
CA LEU A 119 -14.83 -6.44 7.09
C LEU A 119 -14.98 -6.67 8.60
N GLN A 120 -13.89 -6.98 9.29
CA GLN A 120 -13.91 -7.21 10.73
C GLN A 120 -14.09 -5.92 11.55
N THR A 121 -13.63 -4.78 11.03
CA THR A 121 -13.52 -3.54 11.81
C THR A 121 -14.63 -2.54 11.51
N VAL A 122 -15.04 -2.43 10.26
CA VAL A 122 -15.85 -1.32 9.76
C VAL A 122 -17.29 -1.77 9.59
N SER A 123 -18.24 -0.98 10.10
CA SER A 123 -19.66 -1.18 9.83
C SER A 123 -20.02 -0.71 8.42
N ASP A 124 -20.99 -1.35 7.76
CA ASP A 124 -21.35 -1.04 6.37
C ASP A 124 -21.80 0.41 6.13
N ASN A 125 -22.27 1.10 7.18
CA ASN A 125 -22.70 2.50 7.11
C ASN A 125 -21.53 3.51 7.18
N ASP A 126 -20.34 3.08 7.58
CA ASP A 126 -19.21 3.97 7.89
C ASP A 126 -18.04 3.87 6.89
N VAL A 127 -18.32 3.41 5.67
CA VAL A 127 -17.30 3.23 4.61
C VAL A 127 -16.55 4.54 4.31
N ALA A 128 -17.20 5.69 4.44
CA ALA A 128 -16.59 6.99 4.21
C ALA A 128 -15.36 7.26 5.10
N LYS A 129 -15.35 6.76 6.34
CA LYS A 129 -14.25 6.98 7.31
C LYS A 129 -12.94 6.29 6.86
N VAL A 130 -13.06 5.16 6.19
CA VAL A 130 -11.93 4.35 5.70
C VAL A 130 -11.71 4.48 4.19
N SER A 131 -12.47 5.34 3.52
CA SER A 131 -12.34 5.60 2.09
C SER A 131 -11.10 6.46 1.81
N GLY A 132 -10.22 5.95 0.96
CA GLY A 132 -8.91 6.54 0.73
C GLY A 132 -7.94 5.56 0.07
N VAL A 133 -6.66 5.92 0.10
CA VAL A 133 -5.57 5.13 -0.45
C VAL A 133 -4.67 4.64 0.67
N PHE A 134 -4.56 3.32 0.81
CA PHE A 134 -3.57 2.66 1.66
C PHE A 134 -2.25 2.52 0.90
N VAL A 135 -1.21 3.22 1.38
CA VAL A 135 0.11 3.30 0.76
C VAL A 135 1.07 2.39 1.52
N PHE A 136 1.42 1.27 0.91
CA PHE A 136 2.34 0.29 1.47
C PHE A 136 3.79 0.54 1.03
N ARG A 137 4.70 0.36 1.97
CA ARG A 137 6.13 0.20 1.69
C ARG A 137 6.58 -1.12 2.31
N PHE A 138 6.76 -2.12 1.47
CA PHE A 138 7.20 -3.45 1.91
C PHE A 138 8.68 -3.44 2.30
N GLN A 139 8.97 -4.13 3.40
CA GLN A 139 10.29 -4.24 4.02
C GLN A 139 10.74 -5.69 4.14
N ALA A 140 9.81 -6.61 4.41
CA ALA A 140 10.05 -8.05 4.47
C ALA A 140 8.79 -8.82 4.00
N VAL A 141 8.95 -10.12 3.76
CA VAL A 141 7.86 -11.02 3.39
C VAL A 141 7.67 -12.04 4.52
N PRO A 142 6.45 -12.20 5.07
CA PRO A 142 6.15 -13.25 6.03
C PRO A 142 6.24 -14.61 5.34
N THR A 143 6.86 -15.58 6.02
CA THR A 143 7.17 -16.91 5.50
C THR A 143 6.49 -18.02 6.29
N THR A 144 6.14 -17.80 7.56
CA THR A 144 5.42 -18.77 8.38
C THR A 144 3.99 -18.33 8.67
N GLU A 145 3.14 -19.26 9.10
CA GLU A 145 1.74 -18.96 9.40
C GLU A 145 1.61 -17.97 10.57
N GLU A 146 2.49 -18.06 11.58
CA GLU A 146 2.52 -17.12 12.69
C GLU A 146 2.86 -15.70 12.20
N GLU A 147 3.76 -15.58 11.23
CA GLU A 147 4.12 -14.31 10.62
C GLU A 147 2.98 -13.69 9.81
N ILE A 148 2.23 -14.53 9.07
CA ILE A 148 1.04 -14.11 8.33
C ILE A 148 -0.04 -13.62 9.30
N GLN A 149 -0.25 -14.35 10.41
CA GLN A 149 -1.21 -13.95 11.44
C GLN A 149 -0.81 -12.62 12.12
N LEU A 150 0.49 -12.38 12.33
CA LEU A 150 0.98 -11.09 12.80
C LEU A 150 0.65 -9.96 11.82
N VAL A 151 0.86 -10.17 10.51
CA VAL A 151 0.49 -9.20 9.47
C VAL A 151 -1.02 -8.94 9.46
N LYS A 152 -1.84 -9.97 9.65
CA LYS A 152 -3.30 -9.84 9.77
C LYS A 152 -3.69 -8.95 10.95
N ASN A 153 -3.15 -9.23 12.13
CA ASN A 153 -3.39 -8.44 13.35
C ASN A 153 -2.89 -6.99 13.20
N ASP A 154 -1.75 -6.78 12.55
CA ASP A 154 -1.22 -5.46 12.21
C ASP A 154 -2.19 -4.67 11.33
N LEU A 155 -2.75 -5.31 10.30
CA LEU A 155 -3.72 -4.67 9.41
C LEU A 155 -5.04 -4.33 10.11
N ILE A 156 -5.54 -5.21 11.00
CA ILE A 156 -6.71 -4.93 11.84
C ILE A 156 -6.47 -3.69 12.68
N ARG A 157 -5.33 -3.62 13.40
CA ARG A 157 -4.96 -2.44 14.19
C ARG A 157 -4.84 -1.17 13.35
N ALA A 158 -4.28 -1.28 12.14
CA ALA A 158 -4.18 -0.16 11.23
C ALA A 158 -5.55 0.36 10.79
N VAL A 159 -6.47 -0.54 10.41
CA VAL A 159 -7.84 -0.18 10.02
C VAL A 159 -8.60 0.43 11.22
N GLN A 160 -8.49 -0.17 12.41
CA GLN A 160 -9.07 0.38 13.64
C GLN A 160 -8.58 1.78 13.92
N LYS A 161 -7.28 2.03 13.77
CA LYS A 161 -6.70 3.36 13.95
C LYS A 161 -7.25 4.38 12.95
N VAL A 162 -7.44 4.01 11.68
CA VAL A 162 -8.10 4.92 10.72
C VAL A 162 -9.57 5.17 11.12
N TYR A 163 -10.25 4.12 11.56
CA TYR A 163 -11.68 4.14 11.87
C TYR A 163 -12.05 4.95 13.12
N SER A 164 -11.32 4.78 14.22
CA SER A 164 -11.71 5.29 15.55
C SER A 164 -10.68 6.16 16.28
N ASP A 165 -9.42 6.24 15.83
CA ASP A 165 -8.41 7.07 16.51
C ASP A 165 -8.55 8.55 16.12
N THR A 166 -9.19 9.33 17.01
CA THR A 166 -9.45 10.75 16.80
C THR A 166 -8.16 11.60 16.74
N ALA A 167 -7.10 11.21 17.46
CA ALA A 167 -5.83 11.94 17.44
C ALA A 167 -5.13 11.74 16.08
N TYR A 168 -5.13 10.50 15.58
CA TYR A 168 -4.64 10.20 14.24
C TYR A 168 -5.45 10.94 13.16
N GLN A 169 -6.77 10.93 13.25
CA GLN A 169 -7.65 11.62 12.30
C GLN A 169 -7.39 13.14 12.27
N LYS A 170 -7.20 13.78 13.43
CA LYS A 170 -6.84 15.21 13.52
C LYS A 170 -5.50 15.49 12.85
N SER A 171 -4.47 14.69 13.16
CA SER A 171 -3.15 14.81 12.53
C SER A 171 -3.23 14.68 11.01
N LEU A 172 -4.05 13.74 10.54
CA LEU A 172 -4.27 13.50 9.12
C LEU A 172 -5.00 14.67 8.43
N GLN A 173 -6.02 15.24 9.06
CA GLN A 173 -6.73 16.42 8.53
C GLN A 173 -5.81 17.64 8.42
N SER A 174 -5.00 17.93 9.44
CA SER A 174 -4.00 19.00 9.38
C SER A 174 -2.99 18.77 8.25
N PHE A 175 -2.55 17.53 8.07
CA PHE A 175 -1.68 17.15 6.95
C PHE A 175 -2.36 17.44 5.60
N VAL A 176 -3.59 16.97 5.39
CA VAL A 176 -4.32 17.17 4.12
C VAL A 176 -4.49 18.65 3.81
N HIS A 177 -4.90 19.45 4.79
CA HIS A 177 -5.06 20.89 4.63
C HIS A 177 -3.74 21.58 4.21
N SER A 178 -2.61 21.17 4.80
CA SER A 178 -1.29 21.72 4.46
C SER A 178 -0.76 21.32 3.08
N GLN A 179 -1.25 20.21 2.51
CA GLN A 179 -0.73 19.67 1.25
C GLN A 179 -1.63 19.99 0.06
N ASN A 180 -2.95 20.00 0.23
CA ASN A 180 -3.88 20.33 -0.85
C ASN A 180 -3.75 21.80 -1.31
N SER A 181 -3.23 22.67 -0.45
CA SER A 181 -2.91 24.07 -0.77
C SER A 181 -1.62 24.24 -1.60
N LYS A 182 -0.85 23.17 -1.83
CA LYS A 182 0.39 23.23 -2.60
C LYS A 182 0.15 22.93 -4.08
N ALA A 183 0.55 23.86 -4.94
CA ALA A 183 0.46 23.74 -6.40
C ALA A 183 1.22 22.52 -7.00
N GLN A 184 2.05 21.83 -6.22
CA GLN A 184 2.79 20.64 -6.66
C GLN A 184 1.89 19.48 -7.11
N LEU A 185 0.61 19.47 -6.71
CA LEU A 185 -0.35 18.44 -7.09
C LEU A 185 -1.18 18.82 -8.34
N ASP A 186 -1.07 20.04 -8.87
CA ASP A 186 -1.86 20.50 -10.01
C ASP A 186 -1.56 19.76 -11.31
N GLY A 187 -0.29 19.38 -11.53
CA GLY A 187 0.10 18.54 -12.66
C GLY A 187 -0.48 17.13 -12.59
N VAL A 188 -0.76 16.62 -11.38
CA VAL A 188 -1.42 15.33 -11.18
C VAL A 188 -2.92 15.48 -11.43
N ARG A 189 -3.55 16.53 -10.89
CA ARG A 189 -4.98 16.82 -11.08
C ARG A 189 -5.41 16.90 -12.54
N LYS A 190 -4.55 17.41 -13.42
CA LYS A 190 -4.82 17.57 -14.87
C LYS A 190 -4.68 16.26 -15.67
N ASN A 191 -3.85 15.34 -15.23
CA ASN A 191 -3.47 14.14 -16.00
C ASN A 191 -4.07 12.84 -15.47
N VAL A 192 -4.71 12.87 -14.30
CA VAL A 192 -5.34 11.70 -13.70
C VAL A 192 -6.65 11.37 -14.41
N GLN A 193 -6.77 10.12 -14.86
CA GLN A 193 -8.07 9.54 -15.20
C GLN A 193 -8.87 9.30 -13.92
N ARG A 194 -9.97 10.05 -13.76
CA ARG A 194 -10.86 9.95 -12.59
C ARG A 194 -11.87 8.84 -12.84
N GLU A 195 -11.59 7.66 -12.31
CA GLU A 195 -12.54 6.52 -12.36
C GLU A 195 -13.60 6.60 -11.24
N ASN A 196 -13.32 7.34 -10.17
CA ASN A 196 -14.25 7.61 -9.08
C ASN A 196 -14.19 9.08 -8.66
N THR A 197 -15.32 9.79 -8.79
CA THR A 197 -15.49 11.14 -8.26
C THR A 197 -16.23 11.12 -6.93
N ILE A 198 -16.03 12.17 -6.12
CA ILE A 198 -16.89 12.45 -4.98
C ILE A 198 -18.32 12.63 -5.55
N ASP A 199 -19.32 11.97 -4.96
CA ASP A 199 -20.74 11.98 -5.36
C ASP A 199 -21.13 11.23 -6.66
N ALA A 200 -20.31 10.30 -7.15
CA ALA A 200 -20.70 9.48 -8.30
C ALA A 200 -21.89 8.53 -7.98
N HIS A 201 -23.05 8.77 -8.59
CA HIS A 201 -24.25 7.90 -8.47
C HIS A 201 -24.08 6.51 -9.13
N LYS A 202 -23.12 6.38 -10.05
CA LYS A 202 -22.65 5.10 -10.60
C LYS A 202 -21.14 5.02 -10.42
N VAL A 203 -20.74 4.46 -9.29
CA VAL A 203 -19.39 3.96 -9.06
C VAL A 203 -19.29 2.66 -9.86
N PRO A 204 -18.40 2.53 -10.87
CA PRO A 204 -18.23 1.24 -11.52
C PRO A 204 -17.77 0.21 -10.48
N GLY A 205 -18.65 -0.74 -10.18
CA GLY A 205 -18.23 -2.04 -9.68
C GLY A 205 -17.29 -2.69 -10.69
N TYR A 206 -16.51 -3.68 -10.25
CA TYR A 206 -15.57 -4.42 -11.08
C TYR A 206 -16.15 -4.72 -12.47
N VAL A 207 -15.59 -4.06 -13.50
CA VAL A 207 -15.69 -4.55 -14.87
C VAL A 207 -14.55 -5.55 -15.01
N PRO A 208 -14.82 -6.86 -15.12
CA PRO A 208 -13.77 -7.79 -15.47
C PRO A 208 -13.11 -7.29 -16.75
N LYS A 209 -11.82 -6.97 -16.68
CA LYS A 209 -11.00 -7.00 -17.89
C LYS A 209 -11.12 -8.43 -18.38
N LEU A 210 -11.81 -8.59 -19.50
CA LEU A 210 -12.14 -9.86 -20.13
C LEU A 210 -10.98 -10.85 -20.00
N PRO A 211 -11.25 -12.14 -19.70
CA PRO A 211 -10.29 -13.17 -20.07
C PRO A 211 -10.18 -13.12 -21.60
N TYR A 212 -9.02 -13.42 -22.16
CA TYR A 212 -8.72 -13.38 -23.61
C TYR A 212 -8.35 -11.99 -24.17
N LEU A 213 -7.05 -11.69 -24.12
CA LEU A 213 -6.20 -11.49 -25.29
C LEU A 213 -4.85 -12.15 -25.02
#